data_AF-A0A3A4PG54-F1
#
_entry.id   AF-A0A3A4PG54-F1
#
_cell.length_a   1.000
_cell.length_b   1.000
_cell.length_c   1.000
_cell.angle_alpha   90.00
_cell.angle_beta   90.00
_cell.angle_gamma   90.00
#
_symmetry.space_group_name_H-M   'P 1'
#
loop_
_entity.id
_entity.type
_entity.pdbx_description
1 polymer ?
#
loop_
_entity_poly.entity_id
_entity_poly.type
_entity_poly.pdbx_seq_one_letter_code
_entity_poly.pdbx_strand_id
1 'polypeptide(L)' 'MEEKTDTCKCPYCDAEIECLSDLPVTCQPCSITIITCESCGAKAREGTESCPECGEAMQG' A
#
# COMPACT_ATOMS: atom_id res chain seq x y z
N MET A 1 -1.96 -13.03 20.65
CA MET A 1 -2.17 -13.06 19.20
C MET A 1 -1.45 -11.84 18.69
N GLU A 2 -0.19 -11.99 18.30
CA GLU A 2 0.64 -10.84 17.92
C GLU A 2 0.21 -10.29 16.56
N GLU A 3 -0.29 -9.06 16.58
CA GLU A 3 -0.52 -8.23 15.40
C GLU A 3 0.84 -7.80 14.87
N LYS A 4 1.32 -8.46 13.82
CA LYS A 4 2.63 -8.18 13.22
C LYS A 4 2.53 -6.90 12.37
N THR A 5 2.60 -5.75 13.02
CA THR A 5 2.58 -4.44 12.35
C THR A 5 3.96 -4.18 11.75
N ASP A 6 4.06 -4.31 10.42
CA ASP A 6 5.27 -3.97 9.68
C ASP A 6 5.31 -2.45 9.50
N THR A 7 6.24 -1.77 10.18
CA THR A 7 6.38 -0.31 10.14
C THR A 7 6.94 0.08 8.78
N CYS A 8 6.05 0.46 7.85
CA CYS A 8 6.44 0.90 6.52
C CYS A 8 6.55 2.43 6.51
N LYS A 9 7.69 2.95 6.04
CA LYS A 9 7.79 4.37 5.69
C LYS A 9 7.03 4.62 4.40
N CYS A 10 6.30 5.74 4.35
CA CYS A 10 5.70 6.18 3.10
C CYS A 10 6.81 6.40 2.04
N PRO A 11 6.72 5.85 0.83
CA PRO A 11 7.72 6.13 -0.21
C PRO A 11 7.73 7.60 -0.69
N TYR A 12 6.75 8.41 -0.25
CA TYR A 12 6.60 9.81 -0.63
C TYR A 12 6.88 10.81 0.50
N CYS A 13 6.96 10.35 1.76
CA CYS A 13 7.27 11.20 2.91
C CYS A 13 7.89 10.38 4.05
N ASP A 14 8.53 11.02 5.02
CA ASP A 14 9.09 10.31 6.18
C ASP A 14 8.03 9.98 7.25
N ALA A 15 6.75 9.92 6.88
CA ALA A 15 5.70 9.57 7.83
C ALA A 15 5.73 8.06 8.10
N GLU A 16 5.74 7.70 9.39
CA GLU A 16 5.60 6.33 9.86
C GLU A 16 4.15 5.90 9.65
N ILE A 17 3.93 4.90 8.80
CA ILE A 17 2.59 4.36 8.58
C ILE A 17 2.49 2.97 9.16
N GLU A 18 1.45 2.76 9.96
CA GLU A 18 1.07 1.44 10.46
C GLU A 18 0.43 0.65 9.31
N CYS A 19 1.28 -0.06 8.58
CA CYS A 19 0.84 -0.93 7.49
C CYS A 19 0.28 -2.23 8.05
N LEU A 20 -1.02 -2.21 8.38
CA LEU A 20 -1.80 -3.42 8.64
C LEU A 20 -1.94 -4.18 7.33
N SER A 21 -1.43 -5.41 7.28
CA SER A 21 -1.41 -6.26 6.08
C SER A 21 -2.80 -6.53 5.45
N ASP A 22 -3.87 -6.30 6.20
CA ASP A 22 -5.26 -6.62 5.82
C ASP A 22 -6.11 -5.40 5.39
N LEU A 23 -5.58 -4.17 5.49
CA LEU A 23 -6.39 -2.96 5.24
C LEU A 23 -5.68 -1.97 4.31
N PRO A 24 -6.42 -1.23 3.47
CA PRO A 24 -5.87 -0.18 2.64
C PRO A 24 -5.27 0.90 3.51
N VAL A 25 -4.00 1.22 3.24
CA VAL A 25 -3.23 2.14 4.07
C VAL A 25 -3.33 3.53 3.46
N THR A 26 -4.00 4.45 4.15
CA THR A 26 -4.09 5.83 3.70
C THR A 26 -3.02 6.67 4.40
N CYS A 27 -2.05 7.18 3.63
CA CYS A 27 -1.12 8.16 4.16
C CYS A 27 -1.83 9.52 4.24
N GLN A 28 -2.32 9.89 5.43
CA GLN A 28 -3.00 11.18 5.64
C GLN A 28 -2.21 12.41 5.18
N PRO A 29 -0.89 12.56 5.43
CA PRO A 29 -0.17 13.75 4.98
C PRO A 29 -0.02 13.85 3.46
N CYS A 30 0.10 12.72 2.76
CA CYS A 30 0.19 12.69 1.32
C CYS A 30 -1.17 12.59 0.62
N SER A 31 -2.22 12.25 1.39
CA SER A 31 -3.55 11.91 0.87
C SER A 31 -3.48 10.86 -0.25
N ILE A 32 -2.69 9.81 -0.04
CA ILE A 32 -2.59 8.67 -0.97
C ILE A 32 -3.09 7.40 -0.28
N THR A 33 -3.90 6.63 -0.99
CA THR A 33 -4.31 5.29 -0.58
C THR A 33 -3.36 4.28 -1.20
N ILE A 34 -2.84 3.37 -0.39
CA ILE A 34 -2.02 2.25 -0.82
C ILE A 34 -2.88 1.00 -0.72
N ILE A 35 -3.05 0.33 -1.86
CA ILE A 35 -3.78 -0.93 -2.03
C ILE A 35 -2.80 -2.07 -2.28
N THR A 36 -3.21 -3.28 -1.88
CA THR A 36 -2.44 -4.49 -2.15
C THR A 36 -2.92 -5.11 -3.46
N CYS A 37 -2.01 -5.42 -4.36
CA CYS A 37 -2.30 -6.13 -5.59
C CYS A 37 -2.77 -7.55 -5.27
N GLU A 38 -3.96 -7.92 -5.74
CA GLU A 38 -4.53 -9.26 -5.51
C GLU A 38 -3.79 -10.37 -6.29
N SER A 39 -3.07 -10.00 -7.36
CA SER A 39 -2.33 -10.95 -8.20
C SER A 39 -0.99 -11.37 -7.58
N CYS A 40 -0.22 -10.41 -7.06
CA CYS A 40 1.13 -10.68 -6.52
C CYS A 40 1.32 -10.36 -5.03
N GLY A 41 0.39 -9.63 -4.41
CA GLY A 41 0.53 -9.16 -3.03
C GLY A 41 1.37 -7.89 -2.86
N ALA A 42 1.80 -7.24 -3.95
CA ALA A 42 2.59 -6.01 -3.86
C ALA A 42 1.74 -4.80 -3.48
N LYS A 43 2.31 -3.88 -2.70
CA LYS A 43 1.67 -2.61 -2.34
C LYS A 43 1.85 -1.60 -3.46
N ALA A 44 0.75 -1.03 -3.94
CA ALA A 44 0.77 0.00 -4.97
C ALA A 44 -0.23 1.11 -4.62
N ARG A 45 -0.08 2.28 -5.26
CA ARG A 45 -0.99 3.40 -5.06
C ARG A 45 -2.34 3.10 -5.72
N GLU A 46 -3.42 3.38 -5.00
CA GLU A 46 -4.78 3.35 -5.54
C GLU A 46 -4.90 4.33 -6.72
N GLY A 47 -5.49 3.86 -7.82
CA GLY A 47 -5.59 4.61 -9.07
C GLY A 47 -4.39 4.48 -10.01
N THR A 48 -3.40 3.62 -9.72
CA THR A 48 -2.43 3.20 -10.74
C THR A 48 -3.11 2.31 -11.79
N GLU A 49 -2.78 2.47 -13.07
CA GLU A 49 -3.38 1.67 -14.16
C GLU A 49 -2.94 0.20 -14.10
N SER A 50 -1.70 -0.01 -13.68
CA SER A 50 -1.07 -1.33 -13.59
C SER A 50 -0.12 -1.42 -12.39
N CYS A 51 0.08 -2.64 -11.90
CA CYS A 51 0.96 -2.93 -10.78
C CYS A 51 2.41 -2.76 -11.24
N PRO A 52 3.23 -1.92 -10.59
CA PRO A 52 4.63 -1.73 -10.97
C PRO A 52 5.50 -2.97 -10.70
N GLU A 53 5.04 -3.91 -9.86
CA GLU A 53 5.80 -5.11 -9.51
C GLU A 53 5.52 -6.30 -10.45
N CYS A 54 4.25 -6.60 -10.73
CA CYS A 54 3.88 -7.74 -11.59
C CYS A 54 3.38 -7.35 -12.98
N GLY A 55 2.98 -6.08 -13.19
CA GLY A 55 2.38 -5.62 -14.44
C GLY A 55 0.88 -5.88 -14.60
N GLU A 56 0.23 -6.51 -13.62
CA GLU A 56 -1.22 -6.77 -13.66
C GLU A 56 -2.02 -5.46 -13.62
N ALA A 57 -3.16 -5.40 -14.30
CA ALA A 57 -4.05 -4.22 -14.24
C ALA A 57 -4.58 -4.04 -12.81
N MET A 58 -4.31 -2.88 -12.22
CA MET A 58 -4.78 -2.57 -10.87
C MET A 58 -6.16 -1.94 -10.99
N GLN A 59 -7.16 -2.54 -10.34
CA GLN A 59 -8.50 -1.99 -10.27
C GLN A 59 -8.60 -1.27 -8.92
N GLY A 60 -8.55 0.06 -8.96
CA GLY A 60 -8.79 0.93 -7.81
C GLY A 60 -10.20 1.49 -7.83
#